data_AF-A0A938YB44-F1
#
_entry.id   AF-A0A938YB44-F1
#
_cell.length_a   1.000
_cell.length_b   1.000
_cell.length_c   1.000
_cell.angle_alpha   90.00
_cell.angle_beta   90.00
_cell.angle_gamma   90.00
#
_symmetry.space_group_name_H-M   'P 1'
#
loop_
_entity.id
_entity.type
_entity.pdbx_description
1 polymer ?
#
loop_
_entity_poly.entity_id
_entity_poly.type
_entity_poly.pdbx_seq_one_letter_code
_entity_poly.pdbx_strand_id
1 'polypeptide(L)'
;MDDFVVIAPHVVGMPIAQAQRVATNAGFALAQPDPDGAPFSELTWRLPPTVTITSQRPPAGTEMRRWDSLVVTWGDERAGVREPRRPAPVQDRGIEHLDGPPDPPFLPG
;
A
#
# COMPACT_ATOMS: atom_id res chain seq x y z
N MET A 1 7.28 16.44 21.45
CA MET A 1 6.16 16.08 20.57
C MET A 1 6.20 14.58 20.49
N ASP A 2 5.45 13.90 21.33
CA ASP A 2 5.40 12.45 21.39
C ASP A 2 4.75 11.96 20.08
N ASP A 3 5.58 11.48 19.15
CA ASP A 3 5.14 10.62 18.07
C ASP A 3 4.43 9.43 18.73
N PHE A 4 3.10 9.41 18.75
CA PHE A 4 2.32 8.31 19.29
C PHE A 4 2.54 7.07 18.42
N VAL A 5 3.56 6.30 18.77
CA VAL A 5 3.86 5.01 18.14
C VAL A 5 2.73 4.05 18.46
N VAL A 6 2.19 3.42 17.42
CA VAL A 6 1.16 2.38 17.50
C VAL A 6 1.64 1.14 16.76
N ILE A 7 1.17 -0.02 17.19
CA ILE A 7 1.58 -1.31 16.63
C ILE A 7 0.57 -1.75 15.57
N ALA A 8 1.06 -2.07 14.38
CA ALA A 8 0.24 -2.56 13.28
C ALA A 8 -0.54 -3.82 13.71
N PRO A 9 -1.88 -3.80 13.68
CA PRO A 9 -2.67 -4.98 14.04
C PRO A 9 -2.58 -6.06 12.97
N HIS A 10 -2.86 -7.31 13.35
CA HIS A 10 -3.02 -8.41 12.40
C HIS A 10 -4.45 -8.40 11.84
N VAL A 11 -4.60 -8.17 10.53
CA VAL A 11 -5.90 -8.07 9.85
C VAL A 11 -6.07 -9.09 8.72
N VAL A 12 -5.03 -9.87 8.40
CA VAL A 12 -5.10 -10.96 7.40
C VAL A 12 -6.11 -12.02 7.85
N GLY A 13 -6.91 -12.52 6.91
CA GLY A 13 -8.00 -13.47 7.15
C GLY A 13 -9.30 -12.83 7.67
N MET A 14 -9.31 -11.53 7.98
CA MET A 14 -10.53 -10.84 8.40
C MET A 14 -11.36 -10.38 7.20
N PRO A 15 -12.69 -10.36 7.32
CA PRO A 15 -13.56 -9.62 6.40
C PRO A 15 -13.18 -8.13 6.38
N ILE A 16 -13.34 -7.48 5.23
CA ILE A 16 -12.96 -6.07 5.02
C ILE A 16 -13.57 -5.13 6.07
N ALA A 17 -14.86 -5.29 6.38
CA ALA A 17 -15.54 -4.47 7.39
C ALA A 17 -14.97 -4.67 8.81
N GLN A 18 -14.57 -5.89 9.15
CA GLN A 18 -13.93 -6.17 10.43
C GLN A 18 -12.50 -5.59 10.47
N ALA A 19 -11.72 -5.76 9.41
CA ALA A 19 -10.37 -5.22 9.28
C ALA A 19 -10.36 -3.68 9.43
N GLN A 20 -11.31 -2.98 8.80
CA GLN A 20 -11.42 -1.52 8.90
C GLN A 20 -11.66 -1.07 10.36
N ARG A 21 -12.55 -1.76 11.08
CA ARG A 21 -12.85 -1.46 12.49
C ARG A 21 -11.63 -1.69 13.38
N VAL A 22 -10.92 -2.81 13.19
CA VAL A 22 -9.72 -3.16 13.96
C VAL A 22 -8.61 -2.14 13.73
N ALA A 23 -8.33 -1.80 12.46
CA ALA A 23 -7.31 -0.81 12.12
C ALA A 23 -7.63 0.56 12.70
N THR A 24 -8.86 1.04 12.51
CA THR A 24 -9.29 2.35 13.05
C THR A 24 -9.16 2.39 14.57
N ASN A 25 -9.56 1.32 15.26
CA ASN A 25 -9.44 1.23 16.73
C ASN A 25 -7.98 1.17 17.21
N ALA A 26 -7.10 0.56 16.43
CA ALA A 26 -5.66 0.55 16.67
C ALA A 26 -4.95 1.86 16.26
N GLY A 27 -5.68 2.83 15.70
CA GLY A 27 -5.14 4.11 15.26
C GLY A 27 -4.47 4.06 13.89
N PHE A 28 -4.95 3.23 12.97
CA PHE A 28 -4.46 3.11 11.59
C PHE A 28 -5.55 3.46 10.57
N ALA A 29 -5.13 4.05 9.46
CA ALA A 29 -5.98 4.20 8.29
C ALA A 29 -5.80 2.98 7.37
N LEU A 30 -6.89 2.26 7.06
CA LEU A 30 -6.82 1.16 6.11
C LEU A 30 -6.74 1.72 4.68
N ALA A 31 -5.69 1.35 3.95
CA ALA A 31 -5.46 1.81 2.59
C ALA A 31 -5.47 0.64 1.62
N GLN A 32 -5.84 0.92 0.39
CA GLN A 32 -5.75 -0.01 -0.72
C GLN A 32 -4.49 0.28 -1.54
N PRO A 33 -3.90 -0.74 -2.19
CA PRO A 33 -2.66 -0.59 -2.95
C PRO A 33 -2.85 0.24 -4.22
N ASP A 34 -4.09 0.39 -4.70
CA ASP A 34 -4.43 1.16 -5.88
C ASP A 34 -4.90 2.57 -5.45
N PRO A 35 -4.12 3.63 -5.76
CA PRO A 35 -4.45 5.00 -5.33
C PRO A 35 -5.67 5.58 -6.06
N ASP A 36 -6.06 5.01 -7.20
CA ASP A 36 -7.24 5.38 -7.99
C ASP A 36 -8.47 4.51 -7.66
N GLY A 37 -8.34 3.58 -6.72
CA GLY A 37 -9.39 2.64 -6.38
C GLY A 37 -10.50 3.24 -5.51
N ALA A 38 -11.67 2.59 -5.55
CA ALA A 38 -12.85 3.02 -4.81
C ALA A 38 -12.58 3.03 -3.30
N PRO A 39 -12.98 4.07 -2.56
CA PRO A 39 -12.63 4.22 -1.14
C PRO A 39 -13.03 2.99 -0.31
N PHE A 40 -12.26 2.69 0.75
CA PHE A 40 -12.46 1.48 1.56
C PHE A 40 -13.88 1.35 2.12
N SER A 41 -14.51 2.47 2.45
CA SER A 41 -15.92 2.49 2.85
C SER A 41 -16.82 1.90 1.76
N GLU A 42 -16.65 2.28 0.49
CA GLU A 42 -17.44 1.72 -0.62
C GLU A 42 -17.24 0.21 -0.77
N LEU A 43 -16.01 -0.27 -0.55
CA LEU A 43 -15.69 -1.70 -0.60
C LEU A 43 -16.43 -2.51 0.48
N THR A 44 -16.64 -1.96 1.67
CA THR A 44 -17.35 -2.67 2.77
C THR A 44 -18.80 -3.00 2.47
N TRP A 45 -19.48 -2.22 1.62
CA TRP A 45 -20.87 -2.47 1.24
C TRP A 45 -20.99 -3.21 -0.10
N ARG A 46 -20.01 -3.03 -0.99
CA ARG A 46 -20.05 -3.55 -2.37
C ARG A 46 -19.50 -4.96 -2.52
N LEU A 47 -18.58 -5.37 -1.65
CA LEU A 47 -17.97 -6.71 -1.72
C LEU A 47 -18.76 -7.74 -0.91
N PRO A 48 -18.83 -8.99 -1.37
CA PRO A 48 -19.47 -10.05 -0.62
C PRO A 48 -18.71 -10.36 0.68
N PRO A 49 -19.40 -10.87 1.72
CA PRO A 49 -18.79 -11.16 3.02
C PRO A 49 -17.73 -12.28 2.97
N THR A 50 -17.64 -13.02 1.87
CA THR A 50 -16.62 -14.04 1.61
C THR A 50 -15.26 -13.45 1.23
N VAL A 51 -15.20 -12.15 0.96
CA VAL A 51 -13.95 -11.47 0.64
C VAL A 51 -13.21 -11.12 1.92
N THR A 52 -12.01 -11.68 2.07
CA THR A 52 -11.15 -11.47 3.23
C THR A 52 -9.83 -10.82 2.82
N ILE A 53 -9.17 -10.18 3.79
CA ILE A 53 -7.83 -9.64 3.61
C ILE A 53 -6.85 -10.80 3.42
N THR A 54 -6.11 -10.79 2.31
CA THR A 54 -5.12 -11.82 1.99
C THR A 54 -3.69 -11.38 2.31
N SER A 55 -3.45 -10.06 2.40
CA SER A 55 -2.12 -9.52 2.71
C SER A 55 -2.22 -8.12 3.31
N GLN A 56 -1.25 -7.76 4.15
CA GLN A 56 -1.10 -6.42 4.72
C GLN A 56 0.36 -5.93 4.65
N ARG A 57 0.53 -4.61 4.55
CA ARG A 57 1.79 -3.89 4.59
C ARG A 57 1.62 -2.59 5.39
N PRO A 58 2.46 -2.32 6.40
CA PRO A 58 3.51 -3.20 6.94
C PRO A 58 2.95 -4.44 7.68
N PRO A 59 3.82 -5.44 7.97
CA PRO A 59 3.39 -6.64 8.68
C PRO A 59 2.90 -6.31 10.09
N ALA A 60 2.05 -7.19 10.63
CA ALA A 60 1.57 -7.07 12.00
C ALA A 60 2.76 -7.01 12.98
N GLY A 61 2.62 -6.21 14.04
CA GLY A 61 3.71 -5.98 15.00
C GLY A 61 4.67 -4.85 14.63
N THR A 62 4.53 -4.24 13.45
CA THR A 62 5.38 -3.11 13.05
C THR A 62 4.99 -1.85 13.82
N GLU A 63 5.98 -1.18 14.40
CA GLU A 63 5.84 0.16 14.99
C GLU A 63 5.65 1.20 13.89
N MET A 64 4.55 1.96 13.97
CA MET A 64 4.23 3.04 13.06
C MET A 64 3.73 4.25 13.81
N ARG A 65 3.65 5.38 13.12
CA ARG A 65 2.99 6.56 13.66
C ARG A 65 1.47 6.35 13.69
N ARG A 66 0.82 6.91 14.70
CA ARG A 66 -0.64 6.95 14.73
C ARG A 66 -1.17 7.63 13.48
N TRP A 67 -2.22 7.04 12.91
CA TRP A 67 -2.88 7.40 11.67
C TRP A 67 -2.08 7.12 10.39
N ASP A 68 -0.98 6.39 10.49
CA ASP A 68 -0.29 5.88 9.30
C ASP A 68 -1.15 4.84 8.56
N SER A 69 -0.78 4.60 7.30
CA SER A 69 -1.58 3.82 6.37
C SER A 69 -1.17 2.34 6.40
N LEU A 70 -2.13 1.49 6.71
CA LEU A 70 -2.00 0.04 6.59
C LEU A 70 -2.56 -0.39 5.22
N VAL A 71 -1.67 -0.63 4.26
CA VAL A 71 -2.02 -1.06 2.91
C VAL A 71 -2.42 -2.53 2.93
N VAL A 72 -3.60 -2.87 2.44
CA VAL A 72 -4.11 -4.26 2.45
C VAL A 72 -4.57 -4.72 1.07
N THR A 73 -4.43 -6.01 0.80
CA THR A 73 -5.00 -6.67 -0.39
C THR A 73 -6.09 -7.64 0.06
N TRP A 74 -7.14 -7.80 -0.74
CA TRP A 74 -8.26 -8.69 -0.47
C TRP A 74 -8.57 -9.59 -1.65
N GLY A 75 -9.22 -10.71 -1.37
CA GLY A 75 -9.65 -11.67 -2.37
C GLY A 75 -10.73 -12.58 -1.81
N ASP A 76 -11.45 -13.24 -2.71
CA ASP A 76 -12.32 -14.35 -2.31
C ASP A 76 -11.45 -15.59 -2.10
N GLU A 77 -11.63 -16.29 -0.99
CA GLU A 77 -10.92 -17.53 -0.66
C GLU A 77 -11.07 -18.63 -1.74
N ARG A 78 -12.09 -18.54 -2.61
CA ARG A 78 -12.29 -19.45 -3.75
C ARG A 78 -11.73 -18.93 -5.07
N ALA A 79 -11.34 -17.66 -5.16
CA ALA A 79 -10.66 -17.08 -6.31
C ALA A 79 -9.16 -17.35 -6.20
N GLY A 80 -8.77 -18.60 -6.45
CA GLY A 80 -7.38 -19.04 -6.42
C GLY A 80 -6.44 -18.12 -7.20
N VAL A 81 -5.29 -17.84 -6.57
CA VAL A 81 -4.04 -17.37 -7.19
C VAL A 81 -4.18 -16.09 -8.03
N ARG A 82 -4.20 -14.95 -7.35
CA ARG A 82 -3.60 -13.73 -7.89
C ARG A 82 -2.34 -13.46 -7.08
N GLU A 83 -1.18 -13.81 -7.63
CA GLU A 83 0.13 -13.50 -7.04
C GLU A 83 0.13 -12.04 -6.54
N PRO A 84 0.57 -11.78 -5.30
CA PRO A 84 0.70 -10.41 -4.82
C PRO A 84 1.64 -9.70 -5.80
N ARG A 85 1.19 -8.59 -6.42
CA ARG A 85 2.05 -7.75 -7.23
C ARG A 85 3.24 -7.35 -6.35
N ARG A 86 4.38 -8.01 -6.60
CA ARG A 86 5.67 -7.64 -6.02
C ARG A 86 5.85 -6.15 -6.33
N PRO A 87 6.13 -5.27 -5.35
CA PRO A 87 6.50 -3.90 -5.67
C PRO A 87 7.63 -3.98 -6.70
N ALA A 88 7.55 -3.15 -7.74
CA ALA A 88 8.64 -3.01 -8.67
C ALA A 88 9.92 -2.77 -7.85
N PRO A 89 11.05 -3.44 -8.15
CA PRO A 89 12.29 -3.10 -7.51
C PRO A 89 12.47 -1.58 -7.64
N VAL A 90 12.68 -0.91 -6.51
CA VAL A 90 13.09 0.49 -6.48
C VAL A 90 14.34 0.56 -7.36
N GLN A 91 14.25 1.20 -8.51
CA GLN A 91 15.44 1.53 -9.26
C GLN A 91 16.14 2.58 -8.43
N ASP A 92 17.15 2.10 -7.70
CA ASP A 92 18.15 2.86 -6.99
C ASP A 92 18.57 4.05 -7.86
N ARG A 93 18.39 5.25 -7.31
CA ARG A 93 18.78 6.50 -7.92
C ARG A 93 20.30 6.56 -7.89
N GLY A 94 20.94 5.97 -8.90
CA GLY A 94 22.32 6.25 -9.25
C GLY A 94 22.44 7.69 -9.72
N ILE A 95 23.20 8.47 -8.95
CA ILE A 95 23.48 9.89 -9.13
C ILE A 95 24.30 10.06 -10.43
N GLU A 96 23.69 10.52 -11.53
CA GLU A 96 24.47 11.07 -12.66
C GLU A 96 24.53 12.59 -12.54
N HIS A 97 25.62 12.97 -11.89
CA HIS A 97 26.42 14.17 -12.07
C HIS A 97 25.91 15.19 -13.10
N LEU A 98 25.63 16.38 -12.59
CA LEU A 98 25.51 17.66 -13.28
C LEU A 98 26.63 17.84 -14.33
N ASP A 99 26.29 18.09 -15.59
CA ASP A 99 26.83 19.25 -16.34
C ASP A 99 25.99 19.54 -17.58
N GLY A 100 25.63 20.82 -17.75
CA GLY A 100 24.98 21.35 -18.95
C GLY A 100 25.98 21.61 -20.09
N PRO A 101 25.52 22.17 -21.22
CA PRO A 101 26.03 21.87 -22.57
C PRO A 101 27.10 22.85 -23.08
N PRO A 102 27.73 22.60 -24.26
CA PRO A 102 27.20 23.30 -25.46
C PRO A 102 27.31 22.53 -26.81
N ASP A 103 26.30 22.70 -27.68
CA ASP A 103 26.38 22.61 -29.15
C ASP A 103 27.25 23.77 -29.75
N PRO A 104 27.56 23.85 -31.07
CA PRO A 104 28.09 22.87 -32.05
C PRO A 104 29.35 23.47 -32.80
N PRO A 105 29.83 22.90 -33.93
CA PRO A 105 29.48 23.56 -35.21
C PRO A 105 29.24 22.63 -36.43
N PHE A 106 28.54 23.24 -37.39
CA PHE A 106 28.07 22.81 -38.71
C PHE A 106 29.22 22.69 -39.74
N LEU A 107 29.26 21.62 -40.56
CA LEU A 107 29.95 21.65 -41.86
C LEU A 107 29.23 20.78 -42.93
N PRO A 108 29.13 21.26 -44.19
CA PRO A 108 28.33 20.66 -45.26
C PRO A 108 29.10 19.63 -46.11
N GLY A 109 28.35 18.72 -46.75
CA GLY A 109 28.81 17.84 -47.83
C GLY A 109 27.75 17.76 -48.93
#